data_AF-A0A8E2E6Z3-F1
#
_entry.id   AF-A0A8E2E6Z3-F1
#
_cell.length_a   1.000
_cell.length_b   1.000
_cell.length_c   1.000
_cell.angle_alpha   90.00
_cell.angle_beta   90.00
_cell.angle_gamma   90.00
#
_symmetry.space_group_name_H-M   'P 1'
#
loop_
_entity.id
_entity.type
_entity.pdbx_description
1 polymer ?
#
loop_
_entity_poly.entity_id
_entity_poly.type
_entity_poly.pdbx_seq_one_letter_code
_entity_poly.pdbx_strand_id
1 'polypeptide(L)'
;ASSWLQQCLRKHKRCGSKTTVPLPRAVLDLGAPDSGTPLKLYETTDNENSRYMCLSHCWGDAEYPAKTTTLTLNQNKASISWDILPKTFQDAITFTSWLKIRYLWIDSLCIVQDSKEDWQEESAKMVDIYRRSFLTIAATGATSDHEGCFSTTSPEKQAQRLSGHSFDGKPYDFYFRAPLKHATFGEYYTSIPDEEHYSKRRDFPLIGRAWCYQEIFLSPRVLHFSKDEATWECMEYAACECAGLTSPLHPRFENNSPKKHYSLSLESSLDDLEVRRRKLVEEYSSLGLTL
;
A
#
# COMPACT_ATOMS: atom_id res chain seq x y z
N ALA A 1 -2.78 -11.83 4.24
CA ALA A 1 -2.45 -10.64 5.07
C ALA A 1 -2.00 -10.96 6.51
N SER A 2 -2.86 -11.47 7.41
CA SER A 2 -2.54 -11.61 8.86
C SER A 2 -1.28 -12.43 9.16
N SER A 3 -1.02 -13.50 8.41
CA SER A 3 0.18 -14.31 8.55
C SER A 3 1.46 -13.51 8.26
N TRP A 4 1.51 -12.77 7.15
CA TRP A 4 2.64 -11.91 6.79
C TRP A 4 2.88 -10.81 7.82
N LEU A 5 1.81 -10.17 8.31
CA LEU A 5 1.90 -9.18 9.37
C LEU A 5 2.48 -9.77 10.66
N GLN A 6 1.99 -10.94 11.10
CA GLN A 6 2.50 -11.62 12.29
C GLN A 6 3.97 -12.04 12.13
N GLN A 7 4.36 -12.53 10.96
CA GLN A 7 5.74 -12.86 10.64
C GLN A 7 6.63 -11.62 10.76
N CYS A 8 6.24 -10.53 10.13
CA CYS A 8 6.97 -9.26 10.17
C CYS A 8 7.15 -8.75 11.61
N LEU A 9 6.05 -8.66 12.37
CA LEU A 9 6.08 -8.18 13.76
C LEU A 9 6.88 -9.07 14.73
N ARG A 10 7.12 -10.35 14.37
CA ARG A 10 7.88 -11.29 15.20
C ARG A 10 9.34 -11.38 14.79
N LYS A 11 9.66 -11.22 13.50
CA LYS A 11 10.97 -11.57 12.94
C LYS A 11 11.77 -10.38 12.41
N HIS A 12 11.13 -9.29 11.95
CA HIS A 12 11.82 -8.22 11.22
C HIS A 12 12.06 -7.00 12.11
N LYS A 13 13.32 -6.82 12.54
CA LYS A 13 13.73 -5.77 13.48
C LYS A 13 13.63 -4.36 12.89
N ARG A 14 13.93 -4.19 11.60
CA ARG A 14 13.94 -2.92 10.86
C ARG A 14 12.56 -2.40 10.50
N CYS A 15 11.53 -3.24 10.63
CA CYS A 15 10.15 -2.83 10.36
C CYS A 15 9.52 -2.08 11.56
N GLY A 16 10.26 -1.89 12.66
CA GLY A 16 9.75 -1.24 13.87
C GLY A 16 8.81 -2.12 14.70
N SER A 17 8.65 -1.75 15.96
CA SER A 17 7.97 -2.56 16.99
C SER A 17 6.43 -2.39 16.97
N LYS A 18 5.72 -3.25 17.73
CA LYS A 18 4.25 -3.29 17.88
C LYS A 18 3.63 -2.06 18.59
N THR A 19 4.38 -0.98 18.73
CA THR A 19 4.04 0.18 19.56
C THR A 19 3.03 1.10 18.90
N THR A 20 2.31 1.84 19.74
CA THR A 20 1.57 3.04 19.36
C THR A 20 2.55 4.15 19.00
N VAL A 21 2.17 5.00 18.06
CA VAL A 21 2.94 6.17 17.60
C VAL A 21 2.07 7.42 17.72
N PRO A 22 2.66 8.63 17.73
CA PRO A 22 1.88 9.86 17.65
C PRO A 22 0.99 9.81 16.42
N LEU A 23 -0.30 10.08 16.61
CA LEU A 23 -1.24 10.16 15.51
C LEU A 23 -0.96 11.41 14.66
N PRO A 24 -1.24 11.36 13.33
CA PRO A 24 -1.34 12.56 12.50
C PRO A 24 -2.39 13.52 13.06
N ARG A 25 -2.27 14.82 12.75
CA ARG A 25 -3.17 15.88 13.26
C ARG A 25 -4.65 15.56 13.03
N ALA A 26 -4.97 14.90 11.91
CA ALA A 26 -6.29 14.37 11.65
C ALA A 26 -6.20 12.94 11.12
N VAL A 27 -7.14 12.09 11.56
CA VAL A 27 -7.31 10.70 11.13
C VAL A 27 -8.79 10.37 11.00
N LEU A 28 -9.14 9.37 10.20
CA LEU A 28 -10.47 8.77 10.26
C LEU A 28 -10.57 7.88 11.49
N ASP A 29 -11.54 8.16 12.35
CA ASP A 29 -11.94 7.30 13.46
C ASP A 29 -13.03 6.35 12.97
N LEU A 30 -12.67 5.07 12.86
CA LEU A 30 -13.57 4.01 12.40
C LEU A 30 -14.48 3.48 13.53
N GLY A 31 -14.34 4.01 14.75
CA GLY A 31 -14.98 3.47 15.93
C GLY A 31 -14.25 2.26 16.51
N ALA A 32 -14.71 1.81 17.68
CA ALA A 32 -14.30 0.50 18.15
C ALA A 32 -15.00 -0.59 17.31
N PRO A 33 -14.36 -1.75 17.09
CA PRO A 33 -15.04 -2.88 16.45
C PRO A 33 -16.38 -3.13 17.15
N ASP A 34 -17.46 -3.22 16.37
CA ASP A 34 -18.83 -3.51 16.81
C ASP A 34 -19.50 -2.43 17.69
N SER A 35 -18.93 -1.23 17.85
CA SER A 35 -19.49 -0.20 18.73
C SER A 35 -20.61 0.65 18.10
N GLY A 36 -20.91 0.46 16.82
CA GLY A 36 -21.87 1.29 16.07
C GLY A 36 -21.50 2.77 16.00
N THR A 37 -20.26 3.11 16.34
CA THR A 37 -19.77 4.49 16.30
C THR A 37 -19.67 4.93 14.84
N PRO A 38 -20.20 6.10 14.47
CA PRO A 38 -20.13 6.57 13.11
C PRO A 38 -18.68 6.86 12.71
N LEU A 39 -18.36 6.55 11.46
CA LEU A 39 -17.12 6.99 10.82
C LEU A 39 -17.05 8.51 10.86
N LYS A 40 -15.91 9.08 11.23
CA LYS A 40 -15.71 10.53 11.25
C LYS A 40 -14.25 10.92 11.07
N LEU A 41 -14.02 12.15 10.64
CA LEU A 41 -12.74 12.81 10.71
C LEU A 41 -12.49 13.25 12.16
N TYR A 42 -11.43 12.75 12.76
CA TYR A 42 -11.05 13.05 14.13
C TYR A 42 -9.78 13.89 14.16
N GLU A 43 -9.86 15.08 14.75
CA GLU A 43 -8.69 15.90 15.07
C GLU A 43 -8.09 15.41 16.38
N THR A 44 -6.80 15.08 16.33
CA THR A 44 -6.08 14.51 17.46
C THR A 44 -5.57 15.59 18.39
N THR A 45 -5.51 15.30 19.68
CA THR A 45 -4.87 16.16 20.67
C THR A 45 -3.38 15.85 20.82
N ASP A 46 -2.63 16.82 21.33
CA ASP A 46 -1.20 16.66 21.60
C ASP A 46 -0.97 15.46 22.54
N ASN A 47 -0.10 14.54 22.14
CA ASN A 47 0.29 13.30 22.84
C ASN A 47 -0.65 12.09 22.66
N GLU A 48 -1.62 12.12 21.74
CA GLU A 48 -2.38 10.92 21.40
C GLU A 48 -1.52 9.91 20.61
N ASN A 49 -1.31 8.75 21.22
CA ASN A 49 -0.56 7.65 20.63
C ASN A 49 -1.48 6.48 20.32
N SER A 50 -1.50 6.03 19.06
CA SER A 50 -2.20 4.81 18.68
C SER A 50 -1.55 4.14 17.47
N ARG A 51 -2.10 3.00 17.03
CA ARG A 51 -1.81 2.44 15.71
C ARG A 51 -2.82 3.00 14.73
N TYR A 52 -2.32 3.42 13.58
CA TYR A 52 -3.14 3.79 12.43
C TYR A 52 -2.60 3.15 11.17
N MET A 53 -3.47 3.00 10.18
CA MET A 53 -3.10 2.57 8.84
C MET A 53 -3.18 3.76 7.88
N CYS A 54 -2.53 3.65 6.72
CA CYS A 54 -2.66 4.62 5.63
C CYS A 54 -3.25 3.96 4.40
N LEU A 55 -3.89 4.74 3.53
CA LEU A 55 -4.28 4.33 2.19
C LEU A 55 -3.49 5.13 1.15
N SER A 56 -2.72 4.42 0.31
CA SER A 56 -2.13 4.95 -0.91
C SER A 56 -3.01 4.55 -2.10
N HIS A 57 -3.50 5.54 -2.86
CA HIS A 57 -4.50 5.35 -3.90
C HIS A 57 -4.35 6.35 -5.06
N CYS A 58 -4.92 5.99 -6.21
CA CYS A 58 -5.11 6.90 -7.32
C CYS A 58 -6.46 7.58 -7.16
N TRP A 59 -6.48 8.91 -7.13
CA TRP A 59 -7.75 9.66 -7.05
C TRP A 59 -8.59 9.46 -8.32
N GLY A 60 -7.91 9.44 -9.48
CA GLY A 60 -8.54 9.35 -10.80
C GLY A 60 -9.28 10.62 -11.19
N ASP A 61 -9.94 10.59 -12.35
CA ASP A 61 -10.68 11.73 -12.93
C ASP A 61 -12.16 11.72 -12.48
N ALA A 62 -12.41 11.68 -11.17
CA ALA A 62 -13.76 11.78 -10.66
C ALA A 62 -14.27 13.23 -10.71
N GLU A 63 -15.48 13.43 -11.25
CA GLU A 63 -16.17 14.74 -11.23
C GLU A 63 -16.37 15.25 -9.80
N TYR A 64 -16.54 14.33 -8.84
CA TYR A 64 -16.73 14.60 -7.42
C TYR A 64 -15.79 13.74 -6.57
N PRO A 65 -14.52 14.14 -6.40
CA PRO A 65 -13.58 13.38 -5.58
C PRO A 65 -14.01 13.43 -4.11
N ALA A 66 -13.95 12.29 -3.43
CA ALA A 66 -14.23 12.20 -2.00
C ALA A 66 -13.09 12.84 -1.21
N LYS A 67 -13.24 14.11 -0.87
CA LYS A 67 -12.22 14.91 -0.19
C LYS A 67 -12.82 15.81 0.87
N THR A 68 -12.00 16.18 1.85
CA THR A 68 -12.34 17.20 2.83
C THR A 68 -11.99 18.57 2.28
N THR A 69 -12.98 19.46 2.26
CA THR A 69 -12.84 20.90 2.02
C THR A 69 -13.28 21.69 3.26
N THR A 70 -12.99 22.99 3.30
CA THR A 70 -13.47 23.91 4.33
C THR A 70 -14.99 23.83 4.54
N LEU A 71 -15.76 23.64 3.46
CA LEU A 71 -17.23 23.48 3.50
C LEU A 71 -17.67 22.16 4.16
N THR A 72 -16.97 21.07 3.88
CA THR A 72 -17.33 19.72 4.37
C THR A 72 -16.70 19.38 5.72
N LEU A 73 -15.72 20.16 6.20
CA LEU A 73 -14.91 19.84 7.36
C LEU A 73 -15.75 19.53 8.61
N ASN A 74 -16.68 20.40 8.96
CA ASN A 74 -17.53 20.21 10.14
C ASN A 74 -18.47 19.01 9.99
N GLN A 75 -18.95 18.75 8.76
CA GLN A 75 -19.77 17.56 8.47
C GLN A 75 -18.94 16.29 8.63
N ASN A 76 -17.74 16.24 8.06
CA ASN A 76 -16.84 15.09 8.15
C ASN A 76 -16.41 14.82 9.60
N LYS A 77 -16.24 15.87 10.43
CA LYS A 77 -15.99 15.72 11.88
C LYS A 77 -17.14 15.14 12.66
N ALA A 78 -18.38 15.43 12.25
CA ALA A 78 -19.58 14.89 12.88
C ALA A 78 -19.81 13.44 12.47
N SER A 79 -19.87 13.17 11.16
CA SER A 79 -20.02 11.84 10.58
C SER A 79 -19.77 11.87 9.08
N ILE A 80 -19.12 10.83 8.56
CA ILE A 80 -18.98 10.58 7.13
C ILE A 80 -19.89 9.41 6.78
N SER A 81 -20.83 9.63 5.85
CA SER A 81 -21.73 8.58 5.40
C SER A 81 -20.96 7.50 4.63
N TRP A 82 -21.28 6.23 4.88
CA TRP A 82 -20.65 5.12 4.16
C TRP A 82 -20.97 5.16 2.65
N ASP A 83 -22.21 5.50 2.30
CA ASP A 83 -22.73 5.41 0.94
C ASP A 83 -22.13 6.44 -0.01
N ILE A 84 -21.54 7.51 0.51
CA ILE A 84 -20.86 8.55 -0.29
C ILE A 84 -19.38 8.21 -0.52
N LEU A 85 -18.85 7.21 0.17
CA LEU A 85 -17.44 6.84 0.05
C LEU A 85 -17.20 6.04 -1.23
N PRO A 86 -16.14 6.35 -1.98
CA PRO A 86 -15.69 5.52 -3.08
C PRO A 86 -15.36 4.10 -2.64
N LYS A 87 -15.43 3.16 -3.57
CA LYS A 87 -15.22 1.74 -3.30
C LYS A 87 -13.85 1.45 -2.69
N THR A 88 -12.79 2.12 -3.15
CA THR A 88 -11.44 1.98 -2.59
C THR A 88 -11.38 2.39 -1.12
N PHE A 89 -12.12 3.42 -0.72
CA PHE A 89 -12.15 3.88 0.68
C PHE A 89 -12.96 2.91 1.55
N GLN A 90 -14.10 2.43 1.04
CA GLN A 90 -14.89 1.39 1.70
C GLN A 90 -14.07 0.12 1.95
N ASP A 91 -13.33 -0.36 0.95
CA ASP A 91 -12.47 -1.54 1.08
C ASP A 91 -11.33 -1.28 2.08
N ALA A 92 -10.72 -0.10 2.04
CA ALA A 92 -9.66 0.27 2.97
C ALA A 92 -10.15 0.33 4.43
N ILE A 93 -11.31 0.91 4.67
CA ILE A 93 -11.95 0.94 6.00
C ILE A 93 -12.29 -0.48 6.46
N THR A 94 -12.91 -1.28 5.58
CA THR A 94 -13.25 -2.67 5.85
C THR A 94 -12.02 -3.49 6.25
N PHE A 95 -10.94 -3.38 5.48
CA PHE A 95 -9.69 -4.08 5.75
C PHE A 95 -9.03 -3.63 7.05
N THR A 96 -9.05 -2.32 7.33
CA THR A 96 -8.51 -1.74 8.57
C THR A 96 -9.25 -2.29 9.79
N SER A 97 -10.58 -2.39 9.72
CA SER A 97 -11.43 -3.01 10.74
C SER A 97 -11.15 -4.51 10.92
N TRP A 98 -10.93 -5.27 9.85
CA TRP A 98 -10.54 -6.69 9.93
C TRP A 98 -9.23 -6.91 10.70
N LEU A 99 -8.29 -5.97 10.61
CA LEU A 99 -7.04 -5.99 11.37
C LEU A 99 -7.17 -5.42 12.79
N LYS A 100 -8.38 -5.02 13.20
CA LYS A 100 -8.69 -4.43 14.51
C LYS A 100 -7.86 -3.17 14.78
N ILE A 101 -7.68 -2.35 13.74
CA ILE A 101 -7.08 -1.02 13.84
C ILE A 101 -8.22 0.00 13.76
N ARG A 102 -8.20 0.99 14.66
CA ARG A 102 -9.26 2.00 14.79
C ARG A 102 -9.10 3.19 13.85
N TYR A 103 -7.85 3.53 13.51
CA TYR A 103 -7.54 4.76 12.81
C TYR A 103 -7.01 4.48 11.41
N LEU A 104 -7.53 5.21 10.42
CA LEU A 104 -7.09 5.19 9.04
C LEU A 104 -6.78 6.61 8.59
N TRP A 105 -5.68 6.78 7.88
CA TRP A 105 -5.30 8.05 7.27
C TRP A 105 -5.43 7.94 5.75
N ILE A 106 -6.17 8.88 5.16
CA ILE A 106 -6.37 9.04 3.72
C ILE A 106 -6.15 10.52 3.44
N ASP A 107 -5.16 10.86 2.61
CA ASP A 107 -4.73 12.24 2.35
C ASP A 107 -5.90 13.15 1.93
N SER A 108 -6.74 12.70 1.00
CA SER A 108 -7.90 13.40 0.48
C SER A 108 -8.92 13.77 1.58
N LEU A 109 -9.06 12.95 2.63
CA LEU A 109 -10.01 13.17 3.73
C LEU A 109 -9.38 13.78 4.99
N CYS A 110 -8.09 13.56 5.23
CA CYS A 110 -7.39 14.00 6.44
C CYS A 110 -6.69 15.35 6.27
N ILE A 111 -6.64 15.89 5.05
CA ILE A 111 -6.11 17.21 4.72
C ILE A 111 -7.24 18.05 4.10
N VAL A 112 -7.33 19.32 4.49
CA VAL A 112 -8.30 20.27 3.93
C VAL A 112 -7.79 20.75 2.56
N GLN A 113 -8.31 20.16 1.49
CA GLN A 113 -7.74 20.24 0.13
C GLN A 113 -7.82 21.63 -0.52
N ASP A 114 -8.72 22.48 -0.06
CA ASP A 114 -8.89 23.87 -0.52
C ASP A 114 -8.21 24.90 0.40
N SER A 115 -7.49 24.46 1.45
CA SER A 115 -6.63 25.32 2.28
C SER A 115 -5.17 25.10 1.93
N LYS A 116 -4.52 26.15 1.43
CA LYS A 116 -3.09 26.12 1.09
C LYS A 116 -2.23 25.93 2.33
N GLU A 117 -2.60 26.57 3.42
CA GLU A 117 -1.90 26.51 4.70
C GLU A 117 -1.95 25.08 5.26
N ASP A 118 -3.13 24.47 5.26
CA ASP A 118 -3.33 23.09 5.73
C ASP A 118 -2.55 22.09 4.87
N TRP A 119 -2.61 22.25 3.55
CA TRP A 119 -1.85 21.43 2.62
C TRP A 119 -0.34 21.57 2.82
N GLN A 120 0.18 22.79 2.99
CA GLN A 120 1.62 23.01 3.22
C GLN A 120 2.10 22.37 4.51
N GLU A 121 1.31 22.47 5.58
CA GLU A 121 1.64 21.88 6.87
C GLU A 121 1.61 20.35 6.82
N GLU A 122 0.58 19.75 6.23
CA GLU A 122 0.41 18.30 6.22
C GLU A 122 1.27 17.60 5.16
N SER A 123 1.48 18.21 4.00
CA SER A 123 2.39 17.66 2.97
C SER A 123 3.83 17.55 3.48
N ALA A 124 4.28 18.52 4.28
CA ALA A 124 5.59 18.47 4.94
C ALA A 124 5.71 17.31 5.95
N LYS A 125 4.58 16.83 6.50
CA LYS A 125 4.51 15.72 7.45
C LYS A 125 4.27 14.35 6.78
N MET A 126 3.94 14.28 5.50
CA MET A 126 3.60 13.01 4.81
C MET A 126 4.67 11.93 5.00
N VAL A 127 5.95 12.31 4.96
CA VAL A 127 7.07 11.41 5.21
C VAL A 127 6.92 10.71 6.57
N ASP A 128 6.64 11.49 7.61
CA ASP A 128 6.48 10.99 8.98
C ASP A 128 5.18 10.19 9.14
N ILE A 129 4.10 10.58 8.47
CA ILE A 129 2.81 9.89 8.49
C ILE A 129 2.97 8.46 7.93
N TYR A 130 3.47 8.32 6.71
CA TYR A 130 3.66 7.00 6.12
C TYR A 130 4.73 6.19 6.84
N ARG A 131 5.84 6.81 7.26
CA ARG A 131 6.92 6.12 7.99
C ARG A 131 6.48 5.57 9.35
N ARG A 132 5.50 6.20 10.01
CA ARG A 132 5.00 5.76 11.32
C ARG A 132 3.76 4.88 11.23
N SER A 133 3.17 4.71 10.04
CA SER A 133 1.98 3.89 9.86
C SER A 133 2.22 2.43 10.29
N PHE A 134 1.19 1.80 10.83
CA PHE A 134 1.25 0.39 11.20
C PHE A 134 1.31 -0.50 9.95
N LEU A 135 0.53 -0.15 8.94
CA LEU A 135 0.47 -0.79 7.63
C LEU A 135 -0.12 0.22 6.64
N THR A 136 0.44 0.28 5.45
CA THR A 136 -0.15 1.03 4.33
C THR A 136 -0.87 0.06 3.39
N ILE A 137 -2.13 0.33 3.14
CA ILE A 137 -2.92 -0.32 2.09
C ILE A 137 -2.59 0.41 0.79
N ALA A 138 -2.15 -0.33 -0.23
CA ALA A 138 -1.86 0.23 -1.54
C ALA A 138 -2.84 -0.32 -2.57
N ALA A 139 -3.76 0.52 -3.05
CA ALA A 139 -4.73 0.20 -4.11
C ALA A 139 -4.01 0.14 -5.48
N THR A 140 -3.10 -0.82 -5.62
CA THR A 140 -2.04 -0.82 -6.62
C THR A 140 -2.56 -1.07 -8.03
N GLY A 141 -3.59 -1.90 -8.16
CA GLY A 141 -4.24 -2.20 -9.44
C GLY A 141 -5.31 -1.19 -9.83
N ALA A 142 -5.69 -0.27 -8.95
CA ALA A 142 -6.81 0.65 -9.14
C ALA A 142 -6.38 1.95 -9.83
N THR A 143 -7.06 2.35 -10.91
CA THR A 143 -6.77 3.63 -11.58
C THR A 143 -7.52 4.82 -10.95
N SER A 144 -8.53 4.55 -10.14
CA SER A 144 -9.32 5.57 -9.42
C SER A 144 -9.88 5.03 -8.10
N ASP A 145 -10.44 5.92 -7.28
CA ASP A 145 -11.07 5.56 -6.01
C ASP A 145 -12.37 4.74 -6.13
N HIS A 146 -12.91 4.61 -7.33
CA HIS A 146 -14.15 3.88 -7.57
C HIS A 146 -13.94 2.40 -7.93
N GLU A 147 -12.70 1.97 -8.21
CA GLU A 147 -12.43 0.57 -8.61
C GLU A 147 -12.38 -0.40 -7.42
N GLY A 148 -11.92 0.05 -6.25
CA GLY A 148 -11.75 -0.82 -5.09
C GLY A 148 -10.37 -1.44 -4.94
N CYS A 149 -10.14 -2.07 -3.79
CA CYS A 149 -8.94 -2.82 -3.49
C CYS A 149 -9.14 -4.32 -3.74
N PHE A 150 -10.34 -4.85 -3.50
CA PHE A 150 -10.56 -6.29 -3.55
C PHE A 150 -10.88 -6.76 -4.97
N SER A 151 -10.06 -7.65 -5.50
CA SER A 151 -10.18 -8.21 -6.83
C SER A 151 -10.23 -9.75 -6.78
N THR A 152 -10.72 -10.35 -7.85
CA THR A 152 -10.60 -11.80 -8.07
C THR A 152 -9.64 -12.01 -9.24
N THR A 153 -8.72 -12.97 -9.10
CA THR A 153 -7.79 -13.34 -10.17
C THR A 153 -8.54 -13.56 -11.48
N SER A 154 -8.09 -12.91 -12.56
CA SER A 154 -8.75 -13.01 -13.85
C SER A 154 -8.84 -14.47 -14.34
N PRO A 155 -9.92 -14.87 -15.01
CA PRO A 155 -10.16 -16.27 -15.41
C PRO A 155 -8.97 -16.92 -16.13
N GLU A 156 -8.29 -16.19 -17.01
CA GLU A 156 -7.13 -16.66 -17.78
C GLU A 156 -5.88 -16.94 -16.92
N LYS A 157 -5.85 -16.43 -15.69
CA LYS A 157 -4.74 -16.58 -14.72
C LYS A 157 -5.11 -17.48 -13.54
N GLN A 158 -6.33 -18.00 -13.48
CA GLN A 158 -6.73 -18.94 -12.46
C GLN A 158 -6.00 -20.29 -12.62
N ALA A 159 -5.75 -20.95 -11.50
CA ALA A 159 -5.12 -22.28 -11.49
C ALA A 159 -6.05 -23.31 -12.14
N GLN A 160 -5.54 -23.98 -13.16
CA GLN A 160 -6.20 -25.10 -13.81
C GLN A 160 -5.70 -26.41 -13.20
N ARG A 161 -6.63 -27.34 -12.97
CA ARG A 161 -6.34 -28.68 -12.45
C ARG A 161 -6.32 -29.68 -13.60
N LEU A 162 -5.24 -30.43 -13.72
CA LEU A 162 -5.12 -31.59 -14.59
C LEU A 162 -5.03 -32.85 -13.73
N SER A 163 -6.07 -33.66 -13.77
CA SER A 163 -6.12 -34.94 -13.06
C SER A 163 -5.68 -36.08 -13.99
N GLY A 164 -4.94 -37.05 -13.45
CA GLY A 164 -4.49 -38.22 -14.20
C GLY A 164 -4.13 -39.40 -13.31
N HIS A 165 -3.63 -40.46 -13.92
CA HIS A 165 -3.11 -41.63 -13.22
C HIS A 165 -1.69 -41.89 -13.71
N SER A 166 -0.79 -42.19 -12.78
CA SER A 166 0.59 -42.56 -13.12
C SER A 166 0.67 -44.00 -13.65
N PHE A 167 1.83 -44.42 -14.13
CA PHE A 167 2.02 -45.76 -14.71
C PHE A 167 1.69 -46.92 -13.74
N ASP A 168 1.76 -46.69 -12.42
CA ASP A 168 1.38 -47.68 -11.41
C ASP A 168 -0.11 -47.59 -11.00
N GLY A 169 -0.91 -46.78 -11.71
CA GLY A 169 -2.34 -46.60 -11.48
C GLY A 169 -2.68 -45.62 -10.37
N LYS A 170 -1.70 -45.00 -9.68
CA LYS A 170 -2.01 -44.01 -8.63
C LYS A 170 -2.53 -42.71 -9.22
N PRO A 171 -3.63 -42.15 -8.69
CA PRO A 171 -4.15 -40.86 -9.13
C PRO A 171 -3.21 -39.73 -8.73
N TYR A 172 -3.15 -38.70 -9.56
CA TYR A 172 -2.46 -37.44 -9.26
C TYR A 172 -3.27 -36.25 -9.77
N ASP A 173 -3.02 -35.09 -9.17
CA ASP A 173 -3.49 -33.79 -9.62
C ASP A 173 -2.29 -32.87 -9.85
N PHE A 174 -2.20 -32.26 -11.02
CA PHE A 174 -1.30 -31.14 -11.30
C PHE A 174 -2.09 -29.85 -11.36
N TYR A 175 -1.54 -28.79 -10.79
CA TYR A 175 -2.09 -27.45 -10.87
C TYR A 175 -1.10 -26.55 -11.63
N PHE A 176 -1.61 -25.80 -12.60
CA PHE A 176 -0.80 -24.86 -13.36
C PHE A 176 -1.61 -23.60 -13.66
N ARG A 177 -0.94 -22.48 -13.87
CA ARG A 177 -1.53 -21.20 -14.30
C ARG A 177 -0.49 -20.35 -14.99
N ALA A 178 -0.95 -19.34 -15.70
CA ALA A 178 -0.10 -18.26 -16.16
C ALA A 178 0.61 -17.57 -14.97
N PRO A 179 1.86 -17.11 -15.15
CA PRO A 179 2.56 -16.34 -14.13
C PRO A 179 1.82 -15.03 -13.88
N LEU A 180 1.74 -14.64 -12.61
CA LEU A 180 1.21 -13.33 -12.23
C LEU A 180 2.33 -12.30 -12.20
N LYS A 181 1.94 -11.06 -12.51
CA LYS A 181 2.80 -9.90 -12.32
C LYS A 181 2.69 -9.47 -10.86
N HIS A 182 3.82 -9.15 -10.24
CA HIS A 182 3.87 -8.65 -8.88
C HIS A 182 4.20 -7.16 -8.87
N ALA A 183 3.62 -6.43 -7.92
CA ALA A 183 3.93 -5.03 -7.66
C ALA A 183 4.75 -4.91 -6.38
N THR A 184 6.03 -5.26 -6.45
CA THR A 184 6.97 -4.93 -5.36
C THR A 184 7.79 -3.70 -5.75
N PHE A 185 8.19 -2.90 -4.77
CA PHE A 185 9.11 -1.79 -4.99
C PHE A 185 10.38 -2.32 -5.72
N GLY A 186 11.05 -1.54 -6.57
CA GLY A 186 12.28 -1.99 -7.26
C GLY A 186 12.18 -3.12 -8.33
N GLU A 187 11.10 -3.91 -8.44
CA GLU A 187 10.79 -4.67 -9.69
C GLU A 187 10.27 -3.74 -10.79
N TYR A 188 9.69 -2.62 -10.37
CA TYR A 188 9.05 -1.66 -11.23
C TYR A 188 9.96 -0.49 -11.65
N TYR A 189 10.92 -0.11 -10.80
CA TYR A 189 11.77 1.07 -11.01
C TYR A 189 13.14 0.77 -11.63
N THR A 190 13.48 -0.49 -11.90
CA THR A 190 14.68 -0.80 -12.69
C THR A 190 14.48 -0.35 -14.14
N SER A 191 15.48 0.32 -14.69
CA SER A 191 15.55 0.78 -16.08
C SER A 191 15.31 -0.37 -17.06
N ILE A 192 14.09 -0.45 -17.58
CA ILE A 192 13.71 -1.36 -18.68
C ILE A 192 13.30 -0.46 -19.87
N PRO A 193 13.65 -0.84 -21.12
CA PRO A 193 13.29 -0.09 -22.33
C PRO A 193 11.82 0.33 -22.40
N ASP A 194 11.59 1.49 -23.04
CA ASP A 194 10.37 2.30 -22.98
C ASP A 194 9.04 1.53 -23.19
N GLU A 195 8.97 0.58 -24.12
CA GLU A 195 7.75 -0.21 -24.41
C GLU A 195 7.23 -0.99 -23.20
N GLU A 196 8.12 -1.59 -22.41
CA GLU A 196 7.73 -2.38 -21.23
C GLU A 196 7.30 -1.46 -20.08
N HIS A 197 7.88 -0.26 -19.99
CA HIS A 197 7.54 0.76 -18.99
C HIS A 197 6.09 1.28 -19.14
N TYR A 198 5.60 1.43 -20.37
CA TYR A 198 4.19 1.78 -20.63
C TYR A 198 3.22 0.66 -20.23
N SER A 199 3.57 -0.60 -20.50
CA SER A 199 2.74 -1.76 -20.14
C SER A 199 2.61 -1.89 -18.62
N LYS A 200 3.69 -1.63 -17.89
CA LYS A 200 3.78 -1.63 -16.44
C LYS A 200 2.86 -0.59 -15.79
N ARG A 201 2.76 0.63 -16.33
CA ARG A 201 1.84 1.67 -15.82
C ARG A 201 0.37 1.29 -15.94
N ARG A 202 0.02 0.43 -16.91
CA ARG A 202 -1.34 -0.10 -17.05
C ARG A 202 -1.68 -1.19 -16.05
N ASP A 203 -0.69 -1.98 -15.65
CA ASP A 203 -0.88 -3.07 -14.70
C ASP A 203 -0.92 -2.57 -13.25
N PHE A 204 -0.07 -1.58 -12.94
CA PHE A 204 0.09 -1.04 -11.59
C PHE A 204 0.07 0.51 -11.61
N PRO A 205 -1.10 1.12 -11.85
CA PRO A 205 -1.25 2.57 -11.96
C PRO A 205 -0.67 3.36 -10.78
N LEU A 206 -0.86 2.85 -9.55
CA LEU A 206 -0.42 3.54 -8.33
C LEU A 206 1.09 3.77 -8.29
N ILE A 207 1.89 2.75 -8.61
CA ILE A 207 3.35 2.80 -8.46
C ILE A 207 4.05 3.60 -9.57
N GLY A 208 3.31 3.97 -10.63
CA GLY A 208 3.79 4.91 -11.66
C GLY A 208 3.76 6.38 -11.23
N ARG A 209 3.18 6.69 -10.07
CA ARG A 209 2.99 8.06 -9.56
C ARG A 209 4.12 8.44 -8.60
N ALA A 210 4.66 9.64 -8.78
CA ALA A 210 5.78 10.13 -7.98
C ALA A 210 5.41 10.25 -6.49
N TRP A 211 4.21 10.74 -6.19
CA TRP A 211 3.72 10.85 -4.80
C TRP A 211 3.69 9.49 -4.11
N CYS A 212 3.08 8.49 -4.74
CA CYS A 212 2.95 7.14 -4.21
C CYS A 212 4.30 6.43 -4.01
N TYR A 213 5.34 6.83 -4.74
CA TYR A 213 6.70 6.33 -4.50
C TYR A 213 7.11 6.54 -3.04
N GLN A 214 6.93 7.75 -2.51
CA GLN A 214 7.32 8.08 -1.13
C GLN A 214 6.44 7.34 -0.12
N GLU A 215 5.14 7.29 -0.38
CA GLU A 215 4.15 6.61 0.47
C GLU A 215 4.52 5.13 0.65
N ILE A 216 4.79 4.44 -0.45
CA ILE A 216 5.16 3.02 -0.46
C ILE A 216 6.56 2.86 0.11
N PHE A 217 7.53 3.66 -0.31
CA PHE A 217 8.93 3.53 0.09
C PHE A 217 9.19 3.79 1.58
N LEU A 218 8.42 4.67 2.21
CA LEU A 218 8.64 5.03 3.62
C LEU A 218 7.86 4.15 4.59
N SER A 219 6.76 3.55 4.13
CA SER A 219 5.88 2.71 4.96
C SER A 219 6.57 1.45 5.49
N PRO A 220 6.64 1.18 6.81
CA PRO A 220 7.34 0.00 7.32
C PRO A 220 6.81 -1.34 6.77
N ARG A 221 5.52 -1.35 6.42
CA ARG A 221 4.78 -2.47 5.83
C ARG A 221 3.80 -1.91 4.80
N VAL A 222 3.68 -2.58 3.66
CA VAL A 222 2.75 -2.27 2.59
C VAL A 222 2.06 -3.57 2.17
N LEU A 223 0.73 -3.51 2.03
CA LEU A 223 -0.05 -4.56 1.39
C LEU A 223 -0.58 -4.00 0.07
N HIS A 224 -0.04 -4.49 -1.03
CA HIS A 224 -0.47 -4.15 -2.38
C HIS A 224 -1.65 -5.01 -2.77
N PHE A 225 -2.73 -4.35 -3.15
CA PHE A 225 -3.86 -4.95 -3.82
C PHE A 225 -3.75 -4.69 -5.32
N SER A 226 -3.35 -5.71 -6.08
CA SER A 226 -3.26 -5.66 -7.53
C SER A 226 -4.49 -6.32 -8.17
N LYS A 227 -4.58 -6.31 -9.51
CA LYS A 227 -5.72 -6.88 -10.24
C LYS A 227 -5.90 -8.39 -10.02
N ASP A 228 -4.81 -9.12 -9.83
CA ASP A 228 -4.85 -10.58 -9.82
C ASP A 228 -4.48 -11.25 -8.49
N GLU A 229 -3.75 -10.57 -7.61
CA GLU A 229 -3.38 -11.07 -6.28
C GLU A 229 -2.96 -9.94 -5.34
N ALA A 230 -2.93 -10.24 -4.05
CA ALA A 230 -2.28 -9.39 -3.06
C ALA A 230 -0.77 -9.70 -2.93
N THR A 231 0.03 -8.66 -2.76
CA THR A 231 1.46 -8.80 -2.44
C THR A 231 1.83 -8.00 -1.20
N TRP A 232 2.71 -8.57 -0.39
CA TRP A 232 3.23 -7.99 0.84
C TRP A 232 4.65 -7.51 0.65
N GLU A 233 4.93 -6.33 1.16
CA GLU A 233 6.26 -5.78 1.24
C GLU A 233 6.49 -5.14 2.61
N CYS A 234 7.65 -5.36 3.22
CA CYS A 234 8.09 -4.61 4.40
C CYS A 234 9.58 -4.28 4.28
N MET A 235 10.21 -3.74 5.31
CA MET A 235 11.63 -3.31 5.22
C MET A 235 12.64 -4.46 5.04
N GLU A 236 12.25 -5.71 5.27
CA GLU A 236 13.17 -6.86 5.23
C GLU A 236 12.73 -7.99 4.31
N TYR A 237 11.46 -8.04 3.91
CA TYR A 237 10.87 -9.19 3.23
C TYR A 237 9.76 -8.78 2.27
N ALA A 238 9.58 -9.57 1.20
CA ALA A 238 8.46 -9.48 0.28
C ALA A 238 7.83 -10.87 0.06
N ALA A 239 6.52 -10.93 -0.17
CA ALA A 239 5.79 -12.16 -0.45
C ALA A 239 4.53 -11.88 -1.30
N CYS A 240 3.99 -12.91 -1.92
CA CYS A 240 2.74 -12.85 -2.68
C CYS A 240 1.87 -14.07 -2.40
N GLU A 241 0.59 -14.01 -2.75
CA GLU A 241 -0.36 -15.11 -2.53
C GLU A 241 0.04 -16.36 -3.33
N CYS A 242 0.64 -16.17 -4.50
CA CYS A 242 1.08 -17.28 -5.35
C CYS A 242 2.44 -17.88 -4.97
N ALA A 243 3.09 -17.37 -3.92
CA ALA A 243 4.43 -17.75 -3.48
C ALA A 243 5.56 -17.55 -4.51
N GLY A 244 5.28 -16.92 -5.65
CA GLY A 244 6.24 -16.62 -6.71
C GLY A 244 7.46 -15.84 -6.21
N LEU A 245 7.25 -14.79 -5.41
CA LEU A 245 8.33 -13.98 -4.83
C LEU A 245 9.21 -14.72 -3.82
N THR A 246 8.70 -15.81 -3.25
CA THR A 246 9.39 -16.65 -2.26
C THR A 246 9.90 -17.96 -2.85
N SER A 247 9.75 -18.16 -4.16
CA SER A 247 10.17 -19.38 -4.84
C SER A 247 11.68 -19.39 -5.07
N PRO A 248 12.39 -20.49 -4.75
CA PRO A 248 13.81 -20.66 -5.12
C PRO A 248 14.10 -20.49 -6.60
N LEU A 249 13.08 -20.68 -7.44
CA LEU A 249 13.14 -20.56 -8.88
C LEU A 249 12.95 -19.10 -9.36
N HIS A 250 12.59 -18.18 -8.47
CA HIS A 250 12.42 -16.79 -8.81
C HIS A 250 13.80 -16.15 -9.07
N PRO A 251 13.99 -15.39 -10.18
CA PRO A 251 15.28 -14.80 -10.53
C PRO A 251 15.90 -13.89 -9.45
N ARG A 252 15.09 -13.45 -8.47
CA ARG A 252 15.48 -12.59 -7.35
C ARG A 252 15.24 -13.23 -5.97
N PHE A 253 15.34 -14.56 -5.86
CA PHE A 253 15.14 -15.33 -4.61
C PHE A 253 16.04 -14.92 -3.42
N GLU A 254 16.93 -13.94 -3.56
CA GLU A 254 17.74 -13.40 -2.46
C GLU A 254 16.94 -12.71 -1.34
N ASN A 255 15.60 -12.75 -1.36
CA ASN A 255 14.77 -12.55 -0.17
C ASN A 255 14.97 -11.17 0.49
N ASN A 256 15.48 -10.20 -0.27
CA ASN A 256 15.70 -8.85 0.18
C ASN A 256 14.51 -8.05 -0.27
N SER A 257 13.74 -7.53 0.69
CA SER A 257 12.84 -6.43 0.38
C SER A 257 13.61 -5.40 -0.48
N PRO A 258 13.04 -4.93 -1.58
CA PRO A 258 13.58 -3.81 -2.34
C PRO A 258 13.89 -2.60 -1.44
N LYS A 259 13.12 -2.43 -0.36
CA LYS A 259 13.31 -1.41 0.68
C LYS A 259 14.43 -1.74 1.68
N LYS A 260 14.92 -2.99 1.68
CA LYS A 260 16.05 -3.41 2.50
C LYS A 260 17.28 -2.57 2.19
N HIS A 261 17.52 -2.22 0.93
CA HIS A 261 18.64 -1.36 0.56
C HIS A 261 18.54 0.05 1.16
N TYR A 262 17.33 0.62 1.30
CA TYR A 262 17.15 1.86 2.05
C TYR A 262 17.39 1.68 3.55
N SER A 263 16.88 0.59 4.12
CA SER A 263 17.13 0.30 5.53
C SER A 263 18.62 0.14 5.85
N LEU A 264 19.38 -0.47 4.91
CA LEU A 264 20.83 -0.62 5.01
C LEU A 264 21.55 0.71 4.82
N SER A 265 21.02 1.63 4.01
CA SER A 265 21.69 2.90 3.71
C SER A 265 21.81 3.80 4.92
N LEU A 266 20.86 3.72 5.85
CA LEU A 266 20.93 4.41 7.14
C LEU A 266 22.16 4.01 7.98
N GLU A 267 22.77 2.85 7.69
CA GLU A 267 23.93 2.29 8.37
C GLU A 267 25.18 2.23 7.45
N SER A 268 25.11 2.80 6.24
CA SER A 268 26.16 2.69 5.19
C SER A 268 27.14 3.87 5.19
N SER A 269 28.24 3.73 4.43
CA SER A 269 29.19 4.83 4.20
C SER A 269 28.57 6.00 3.42
N LEU A 270 29.22 7.16 3.43
CA LEU A 270 28.79 8.33 2.67
C LEU A 270 28.76 8.08 1.15
N ASP A 271 29.73 7.31 0.63
CA ASP A 271 29.79 6.99 -0.80
C ASP A 271 28.63 6.09 -1.24
N ASP A 272 28.27 5.10 -0.40
CA ASP A 272 27.10 4.24 -0.63
C ASP A 272 25.79 5.03 -0.60
N LEU A 273 25.72 6.05 0.27
CA LEU A 273 24.59 6.96 0.36
C LEU A 273 24.46 7.82 -0.90
N GLU A 274 25.56 8.31 -1.47
CA GLU A 274 25.54 9.13 -2.68
C GLU A 274 25.04 8.35 -3.90
N VAL A 275 25.56 7.14 -4.12
CA VAL A 275 25.11 6.27 -5.22
C VAL A 275 23.62 5.96 -5.10
N ARG A 276 23.14 5.66 -3.89
CA ARG A 276 21.72 5.37 -3.63
C ARG A 276 20.84 6.61 -3.79
N ARG A 277 21.29 7.76 -3.32
CA ARG A 277 20.60 9.04 -3.53
C ARG A 277 20.42 9.30 -5.02
N ARG A 278 21.46 9.13 -5.84
CA ARG A 278 21.37 9.31 -7.29
C ARG A 278 20.31 8.39 -7.89
N LYS A 279 20.33 7.10 -7.53
CA LYS A 279 19.34 6.13 -8.01
C LYS A 279 17.91 6.50 -7.59
N LEU A 280 17.70 6.89 -6.34
CA LEU A 280 16.40 7.36 -5.84
C LEU A 280 15.89 8.57 -6.64
N VAL A 281 16.76 9.53 -6.95
CA VAL A 281 16.42 10.72 -7.74
C VAL A 281 16.10 10.35 -9.19
N GLU A 282 16.85 9.45 -9.81
CA GLU A 282 16.59 8.94 -11.16
C GLU A 282 15.24 8.21 -11.23
N GLU A 283 14.99 7.29 -10.30
CA GLU A 283 13.73 6.54 -10.21
C GLU A 283 12.55 7.49 -10.00
N TYR A 284 12.62 8.38 -9.01
CA TYR A 284 11.56 9.34 -8.69
C TYR A 284 11.28 10.30 -9.86
N SER A 285 12.33 10.84 -10.49
CA SER A 285 12.20 11.79 -11.60
C SER A 285 11.56 11.18 -12.85
N SER A 286 11.55 9.85 -12.99
CA SER A 286 10.91 9.16 -14.11
C SER A 286 9.38 9.02 -13.94
N LEU A 287 8.83 9.34 -12.76
CA LEU A 287 7.44 9.10 -12.41
C LEU A 287 6.53 10.28 -12.74
N GLY A 288 5.23 10.00 -12.88
CA GLY A 288 4.23 11.04 -13.11
C GLY A 288 4.09 11.93 -11.87
N LEU A 289 4.37 13.23 -12.02
CA LEU A 289 4.22 14.24 -10.96
C LEU A 289 2.77 14.72 -10.77
N THR A 290 1.87 14.38 -11.69
CA THR A 290 0.47 14.86 -11.75
C THR A 290 -0.55 13.77 -11.41
N LEU A 291 -1.75 14.22 -11.01
CA LEU A 291 -2.98 13.43 -10.80
C LEU A 291 -3.30 12.50 -11.97
#